data_AF-A0A1I2MSA3-F1
#
_entry.id   AF-A0A1I2MSA3-F1
#
_cell.length_a   1.000
_cell.length_b   1.000
_cell.length_c   1.000
_cell.angle_alpha   90.00
_cell.angle_beta   90.00
_cell.angle_gamma   90.00
#
_symmetry.space_group_name_H-M   'P 1'
#
loop_
_entity.id
_entity.type
_entity.pdbx_description
1 polymer ?
#
loop_
_entity_poly.entity_id
_entity_poly.type
_entity_poly.pdbx_seq_one_letter_code
_entity_poly.pdbx_strand_id
1 'polypeptide(L)'
;MATFIICVILIVFAFLALRSTRRKMRSGCCGVNEKPVKKINVRDRNSAHYPHVEHMRIDGMTCQNCVTHIENALNSLDGVFAKVSLDKKEATVRMRQQLPERVLRRAVSGAGYTVMAITRNE
;
A
#
# COMPACT_ATOMS: atom_id res chain seq x y z
N MET A 1 31.31 -50.85 -9.56
CA MET A 1 30.87 -50.66 -8.16
C MET A 1 31.14 -49.23 -7.66
N ALA A 2 32.39 -48.75 -7.68
CA ALA A 2 32.74 -47.41 -7.20
C ALA A 2 32.08 -46.24 -7.98
N THR A 3 31.97 -46.37 -9.31
CA THR A 3 31.33 -45.36 -10.18
C THR A 3 29.86 -45.14 -9.85
N PHE A 4 29.14 -46.20 -9.49
CA PHE A 4 27.72 -46.12 -9.11
C PHE A 4 27.53 -45.35 -7.80
N ILE A 5 28.41 -45.58 -6.81
CA ILE A 5 28.38 -44.89 -5.51
C ILE A 5 28.65 -43.39 -5.69
N ILE A 6 29.62 -43.02 -6.54
CA ILE A 6 29.94 -41.61 -6.84
C ILE A 6 28.75 -40.91 -7.49
N CYS A 7 28.08 -41.56 -8.46
CA CYS A 7 26.89 -40.99 -9.11
C CYS A 7 25.75 -40.76 -8.11
N VAL A 8 25.50 -41.70 -7.19
CA VAL A 8 24.45 -41.55 -6.16
C VAL A 8 24.76 -40.37 -5.22
N ILE A 9 26.02 -40.22 -4.80
CA ILE A 9 26.44 -39.10 -3.94
C ILE A 9 26.25 -37.76 -4.66
N LEU A 10 26.63 -37.65 -5.93
CA LEU A 10 26.43 -36.42 -6.73
C LEU A 10 24.95 -36.08 -6.91
N ILE A 11 24.09 -37.07 -7.16
CA ILE A 11 22.64 -36.88 -7.29
C ILE A 11 22.03 -36.40 -5.96
N VAL A 12 22.43 -36.99 -4.84
CA VAL A 12 21.96 -36.57 -3.50
C VAL A 12 22.42 -35.14 -3.19
N PHE A 13 23.68 -34.81 -3.47
CA PHE A 13 24.20 -33.46 -3.25
C PHE A 13 23.50 -32.42 -4.15
N ALA A 14 23.24 -32.76 -5.41
CA ALA A 14 22.46 -31.93 -6.32
C ALA A 14 21.02 -31.75 -5.82
N PHE A 15 20.38 -32.81 -5.34
CA PHE A 15 19.02 -32.75 -4.80
C PHE A 15 18.94 -31.89 -3.53
N LEU A 16 19.92 -32.01 -2.62
CA LEU A 16 20.03 -31.18 -1.43
C LEU A 16 20.31 -29.71 -1.77
N ALA A 17 21.17 -29.46 -2.76
CA ALA A 17 21.43 -28.13 -3.28
C ALA A 17 20.14 -27.53 -3.89
N LEU A 18 19.45 -28.24 -4.79
CA LEU A 18 18.18 -27.82 -5.38
C LEU A 18 17.10 -27.56 -4.32
N ARG A 19 17.03 -28.37 -3.26
CA ARG A 19 16.08 -28.17 -2.15
C ARG A 19 16.41 -26.92 -1.33
N SER A 20 17.70 -26.63 -1.14
CA SER A 20 18.19 -25.40 -0.48
C SER A 20 17.91 -24.15 -1.33
N THR A 21 18.19 -24.18 -2.64
CA THR A 21 17.86 -23.08 -3.56
C THR A 21 16.36 -22.88 -3.72
N ARG A 22 15.54 -23.95 -3.73
CA ARG A 22 14.07 -23.80 -3.70
C ARG A 22 13.56 -23.14 -2.41
N ARG A 23 14.20 -23.34 -1.26
CA ARG A 23 13.88 -22.60 -0.03
C ARG A 23 14.31 -21.14 -0.11
N LYS A 24 15.43 -20.85 -0.77
CA LYS A 24 15.95 -19.48 -0.97
C LYS A 24 15.22 -18.69 -2.07
N MET A 25 14.57 -19.35 -3.02
CA MET A 25 13.75 -18.69 -4.04
C MET A 25 12.32 -18.36 -3.59
N ARG A 26 11.88 -18.83 -2.40
CA ARG A 26 10.69 -18.28 -1.74
C ARG A 26 10.95 -16.89 -1.12
N SER A 27 12.22 -16.50 -1.02
CA SER A 27 12.65 -15.18 -0.54
C SER A 27 13.24 -14.36 -1.70
N GLY A 28 12.32 -13.76 -2.46
CA GLY A 28 12.34 -12.38 -2.98
C GLY A 28 13.62 -11.79 -3.59
N CYS A 29 13.53 -11.44 -4.88
CA CYS A 29 14.34 -10.38 -5.51
C CYS A 29 13.86 -8.95 -5.18
N CYS A 30 12.87 -8.78 -4.30
CA CYS A 30 12.54 -7.46 -3.72
C CYS A 30 12.52 -7.61 -2.21
N GLY A 31 13.31 -6.81 -1.51
CA GLY A 31 13.32 -6.74 -0.05
C GLY A 31 11.99 -6.24 0.49
N VAL A 32 11.03 -7.13 0.69
CA VAL A 32 9.81 -6.84 1.45
C VAL A 32 10.01 -7.35 2.87
N ASN A 33 10.60 -6.48 3.69
CA ASN A 33 10.24 -6.38 5.09
C ASN A 33 9.33 -5.16 5.26
N GLU A 34 8.29 -5.03 4.44
CA GLU A 34 7.22 -4.08 4.74
C GLU A 34 6.33 -4.72 5.81
N LYS A 35 6.52 -4.25 7.04
CA LYS A 35 5.51 -4.43 8.08
C LYS A 35 4.16 -3.99 7.47
N PRO A 36 3.10 -4.81 7.54
CA PRO A 36 1.81 -4.44 6.97
C PRO A 36 1.42 -3.07 7.51
N VAL A 37 1.22 -2.10 6.61
CA VAL A 37 0.96 -0.70 6.97
C VAL A 37 -0.29 -0.67 7.85
N LYS A 38 -0.09 -0.39 9.14
CA LYS A 38 -1.15 -0.42 10.15
C LYS A 38 -2.16 0.66 9.80
N LYS A 39 -3.40 0.25 9.47
CA LYS A 39 -4.47 1.17 9.12
C LYS A 39 -4.72 2.16 10.26
N ILE A 40 -4.65 3.46 9.96
CA ILE A 40 -5.01 4.50 10.93
C ILE A 40 -6.53 4.48 11.08
N ASN A 41 -7.01 4.06 12.25
CA ASN A 41 -8.44 4.11 12.59
C ASN A 41 -8.75 5.51 13.13
N VAL A 42 -9.44 6.31 12.33
CA VAL A 42 -10.01 7.58 12.76
C VAL A 42 -11.06 7.27 13.85
N ARG A 43 -10.85 7.83 15.05
CA ARG A 43 -11.66 7.56 16.25
C ARG A 43 -13.11 8.03 16.09
N ASP A 44 -13.32 9.08 15.30
CA ASP A 44 -14.63 9.66 15.04
C ASP A 44 -15.15 9.27 13.65
N ARG A 45 -16.09 8.32 13.60
CA ARG A 45 -16.80 7.90 12.38
C ARG A 45 -18.13 8.64 12.17
N ASN A 46 -18.48 9.58 13.05
CA ASN A 46 -19.75 10.29 12.97
C ASN A 46 -19.73 11.32 11.83
N SER A 47 -20.50 11.06 10.77
CA SER A 47 -20.62 11.90 9.57
C SER A 47 -21.04 13.34 9.86
N ALA A 48 -21.77 13.60 10.95
CA ALA A 48 -22.19 14.95 11.33
C ALA A 48 -21.01 15.88 11.69
N HIS A 49 -19.84 15.32 12.00
CA HIS A 49 -18.63 16.10 12.31
C HIS A 49 -17.80 16.49 11.08
N TYR A 50 -18.17 16.05 9.87
CA TYR A 50 -17.41 16.31 8.65
C TYR A 50 -18.29 17.01 7.60
N PRO A 51 -18.51 18.33 7.73
CA PRO A 51 -19.34 19.09 6.79
C PRO A 51 -18.68 19.24 5.41
N HIS A 52 -17.36 19.06 5.31
CA HIS A 52 -16.63 19.26 4.06
C HIS A 52 -16.24 17.92 3.44
N VAL A 53 -16.66 17.71 2.19
CA VAL A 53 -16.31 16.52 1.40
C VAL A 53 -15.64 16.96 0.11
N GLU A 54 -14.46 16.41 -0.14
CA GLU A 54 -13.71 16.61 -1.38
C GLU A 54 -13.39 15.27 -2.03
N HIS A 55 -13.45 15.24 -3.36
CA HIS A 55 -13.13 14.08 -4.17
C HIS A 55 -11.81 14.34 -4.90
N MET A 56 -10.84 13.44 -4.77
CA MET A 56 -9.54 13.57 -5.40
C MET A 56 -9.29 12.41 -6.35
N ARG A 57 -8.94 12.71 -7.60
CA ARG A 57 -8.42 11.72 -8.53
C ARG A 57 -6.92 11.56 -8.33
N ILE A 58 -6.49 10.34 -8.09
CA ILE A 58 -5.09 10.02 -7.80
C ILE A 58 -4.59 9.04 -8.86
N ASP A 59 -3.42 9.34 -9.42
CA ASP A 59 -2.74 8.47 -10.37
C ASP A 59 -1.69 7.58 -9.67
N GLY A 60 -1.41 6.42 -10.26
CA GLY A 60 -0.41 5.47 -9.76
C GLY A 60 -0.92 4.41 -8.78
N MET A 61 -2.23 4.34 -8.51
CA MET A 61 -2.81 3.27 -7.66
C MET A 61 -3.07 2.00 -8.49
N THR A 62 -2.31 0.94 -8.23
CA THR A 62 -2.41 -0.33 -9.00
C THR A 62 -2.80 -1.54 -8.16
N CYS A 63 -2.75 -1.46 -6.83
CA CYS A 63 -3.16 -2.55 -5.94
C CYS A 63 -3.82 -2.05 -4.66
N GLN A 64 -4.47 -2.96 -3.94
CA GLN A 64 -5.13 -2.66 -2.66
C GLN A 64 -4.17 -2.14 -1.58
N ASN A 65 -2.88 -2.50 -1.67
CA ASN A 65 -1.86 -1.98 -0.75
C ASN A 65 -1.58 -0.49 -1.03
N CYS A 66 -1.55 -0.07 -2.30
CA CYS A 66 -1.43 1.34 -2.69
C CYS A 66 -2.61 2.17 -2.16
N VAL A 67 -3.83 1.64 -2.28
CA VAL A 67 -5.05 2.26 -1.73
C VAL A 67 -4.89 2.49 -0.23
N THR A 68 -4.50 1.44 0.50
CA THR A 68 -4.33 1.50 1.96
C THR A 68 -3.24 2.50 2.36
N HIS A 69 -2.15 2.58 1.60
CA HIS A 69 -1.07 3.53 1.85
C HIS A 69 -1.54 4.98 1.71
N ILE A 70 -2.26 5.30 0.63
CA ILE A 70 -2.85 6.63 0.39
C ILE A 70 -3.89 6.95 1.47
N GLU A 71 -4.79 6.01 1.79
CA GLU A 71 -5.76 6.18 2.87
C GLU A 71 -5.07 6.53 4.18
N ASN A 72 -3.98 5.84 4.53
CA ASN A 72 -3.25 6.09 5.76
C ASN A 72 -2.55 7.46 5.75
N ALA A 73 -1.95 7.86 4.63
CA ALA A 73 -1.31 9.16 4.51
C ALA A 73 -2.31 10.31 4.75
N LEU A 74 -3.53 10.18 4.19
CA LEU A 74 -4.59 11.17 4.36
C LEU A 74 -5.25 11.09 5.75
N ASN A 75 -5.50 9.90 6.28
CA ASN A 75 -6.06 9.70 7.62
C ASN A 75 -5.07 10.03 8.75
N SER A 76 -3.79 10.23 8.42
CA SER A 76 -2.78 10.72 9.37
C SER A 76 -2.93 12.21 9.66
N LEU A 77 -3.69 12.94 8.85
CA LEU A 77 -3.99 14.35 9.08
C LEU A 77 -5.08 14.47 10.16
N ASP A 78 -4.89 15.42 11.08
CA ASP A 78 -5.85 15.66 12.16
C ASP A 78 -7.20 16.13 11.59
N GLY A 79 -8.29 15.53 12.07
CA GLY A 79 -9.65 15.87 11.64
C GLY A 79 -9.97 15.50 10.18
N VAL A 80 -9.22 14.57 9.57
CA VAL A 80 -9.48 14.07 8.21
C VAL A 80 -9.88 12.60 8.24
N PHE A 81 -10.92 12.28 7.47
CA PHE A 81 -11.36 10.93 7.18
C PHE A 81 -11.37 10.70 5.66
N ALA A 82 -10.35 10.02 5.17
CA ALA A 82 -10.20 9.65 3.77
C ALA A 82 -10.57 8.19 3.52
N LYS A 83 -11.30 7.97 2.44
CA LYS A 83 -11.66 6.67 1.91
C LYS A 83 -11.32 6.61 0.43
N VAL A 84 -10.51 5.64 0.02
CA VAL A 84 -10.03 5.52 -1.35
C VAL A 84 -10.68 4.30 -2.01
N SER A 85 -11.14 4.47 -3.26
CA SER A 85 -11.75 3.43 -4.05
C SER A 85 -10.92 3.17 -5.30
N LEU A 86 -10.36 1.96 -5.43
CA LEU A 86 -9.58 1.57 -6.61
C LEU A 86 -10.45 1.48 -7.87
N ASP A 87 -11.69 1.01 -7.70
CA ASP A 87 -12.69 0.87 -8.78
C ASP A 87 -13.00 2.21 -9.46
N LYS A 88 -13.23 3.26 -8.65
CA LYS A 88 -13.53 4.61 -9.13
C LYS A 88 -12.29 5.46 -9.42
N LYS A 89 -11.10 4.95 -9.10
CA LYS A 89 -9.82 5.68 -9.12
C LYS A 89 -9.90 7.03 -8.38
N GLU A 90 -10.60 7.05 -7.25
CA GLU A 90 -10.94 8.27 -6.54
C GLU A 90 -10.79 8.10 -5.02
N ALA A 91 -10.30 9.16 -4.37
CA ALA A 91 -10.22 9.32 -2.94
C ALA A 91 -11.29 10.31 -2.46
N THR A 92 -12.22 9.85 -1.65
CA THR A 92 -13.18 10.70 -0.95
C THR A 92 -12.59 11.13 0.38
N VAL A 93 -12.33 12.43 0.55
CA VAL A 93 -11.75 13.01 1.74
C VAL A 93 -12.81 13.83 2.46
N ARG A 94 -13.11 13.45 3.69
CA ARG A 94 -14.03 14.16 4.58
C ARG A 94 -13.21 14.91 5.62
N MET A 95 -13.50 16.19 5.84
CA MET A 95 -12.71 17.03 6.75
C MET A 95 -13.61 17.71 7.78
N ARG A 96 -13.18 17.74 9.05
CA ARG A 96 -13.90 18.44 10.13
C ARG A 96 -13.80 19.96 9.97
N GLN A 97 -12.65 20.41 9.49
CA GLN A 97 -12.37 21.81 9.17
C GLN A 97 -11.86 21.88 7.73
N GLN A 98 -12.12 22.99 7.05
CA GLN A 98 -11.67 23.15 5.68
C GLN A 98 -10.14 23.28 5.63
N LEU A 99 -9.46 22.24 5.15
CA LEU A 99 -8.02 22.25 4.93
C LEU A 99 -7.72 22.78 3.52
N PRO A 100 -6.61 23.51 3.35
CA PRO A 100 -6.19 23.94 2.03
C PRO A 100 -5.74 22.73 1.20
N GLU A 101 -6.14 22.70 -0.06
CA GLU A 101 -5.79 21.63 -1.02
C GLU A 101 -4.28 21.33 -1.07
N ARG A 102 -3.44 22.32 -0.80
CA ARG A 102 -1.97 22.18 -0.75
C ARG A 102 -1.52 21.14 0.28
N VAL A 103 -2.19 21.09 1.44
CA VAL A 103 -1.89 20.13 2.51
C VAL A 103 -2.28 18.72 2.09
N LEU A 104 -3.46 18.59 1.47
CA LEU A 104 -3.96 17.32 0.95
C LEU A 104 -3.04 16.76 -0.14
N ARG A 105 -2.67 17.60 -1.11
CA ARG A 105 -1.70 17.24 -2.16
C ARG A 105 -0.34 16.86 -1.58
N ARG A 106 0.14 17.59 -0.56
CA ARG A 106 1.42 17.29 0.10
C ARG A 106 1.38 15.94 0.82
N ALA A 107 0.27 15.59 1.47
CA ALA A 107 0.12 14.28 2.12
C ALA A 107 0.16 13.13 1.10
N VAL A 108 -0.55 13.27 -0.03
CA VAL A 108 -0.53 12.27 -1.11
C VAL A 108 0.83 12.20 -1.81
N SER A 109 1.46 13.35 -2.06
CA SER A 109 2.80 13.42 -2.65
C SER A 109 3.88 12.84 -1.73
N GLY A 110 3.78 13.05 -0.42
CA GLY A 110 4.66 12.41 0.57
C GLY A 110 4.51 10.88 0.61
N ALA A 111 3.35 10.37 0.20
CA ALA A 111 3.12 8.94 0.01
C ALA A 111 3.63 8.40 -1.34
N GLY A 112 4.17 9.25 -2.21
CA GLY A 112 4.70 8.87 -3.52
C GLY A 112 3.68 8.87 -4.67
N TYR A 113 2.53 9.51 -4.49
CA TYR A 113 1.45 9.53 -5.49
C TYR A 113 1.12 10.94 -5.97
N THR A 114 0.52 11.03 -7.16
CA THR A 114 0.18 12.30 -7.79
C THR A 114 -1.33 12.51 -7.82
N VAL A 115 -1.79 13.66 -7.31
CA VAL A 115 -3.20 14.07 -7.41
C VAL A 115 -3.40 14.76 -8.75
N MET A 116 -4.30 14.22 -9.57
CA MET A 116 -4.64 14.73 -10.91
C MET A 116 -5.70 15.82 -10.86
N ALA A 117 -6.74 15.62 -10.05
CA ALA A 117 -7.86 16.55 -9.94
C ALA A 117 -8.43 16.52 -8.54
N ILE A 118 -8.96 17.67 -8.09
CA ILE A 118 -9.72 17.79 -6.86
C ILE A 118 -11.05 18.42 -7.24
N THR A 119 -12.15 17.73 -6.92
CA THR A 119 -13.51 18.18 -7.13
C THR A 119 -14.16 18.38 -5.77
N ARG A 120 -14.66 19.59 -5.52
CA ARG A 120 -15.48 19.90 -4.35
C ARG A 120 -16.93 19.82 -4.80
N ASN A 121 -17.69 18.87 -4.27
CA ASN A 121 -19.15 18.91 -4.43
C ASN A 121 -19.67 19.88 -3.38
N GLU A 122 -20.10 21.04 -3.84
CA GLU A 122 -20.83 22.05 -3.05
C GLU A 122 -22.27 21.62 -2.77
#